data_AF-A0A2D5GB51-F1
#
_entry.id   AF-A0A2D5GB51-F1
#
_cell.length_a   1.000
_cell.length_b   1.000
_cell.length_c   1.000
_cell.angle_alpha   90.00
_cell.angle_beta   90.00
_cell.angle_gamma   90.00
#
_symmetry.space_group_name_H-M   'P 1'
#
loop_
_entity.id
_entity.type
_entity.pdbx_description
1 polymer ?
#
loop_
_entity_poly.entity_id
_entity_poly.type
_entity_poly.pdbx_seq_one_letter_code
_entity_poly.pdbx_strand_id
1 'polypeptide(L)'
;MERRAMKLCQKIFCLGLTVLLAACSGKPDDFSSGEELYNYHCAGCHKKNGDGKFLMRIPANKMTRMSKADVTSLIKNGHSLKPKMSSIEGISYSQARKITDHLWTLKRQD
;
A
#
# COMPACT_ATOMS: atom_id res chain seq x y z
N MET A 1 31.97 -44.57 -4.37
CA MET A 1 31.77 -43.14 -4.73
C MET A 1 30.51 -42.52 -4.08
N GLU A 2 29.92 -43.12 -3.06
CA GLU A 2 28.60 -42.69 -2.53
C GLU A 2 28.66 -41.74 -1.31
N ARG A 3 29.78 -41.71 -0.57
CA ARG A 3 29.89 -40.91 0.67
C ARG A 3 30.09 -39.40 0.43
N ARG A 4 30.46 -38.99 -0.79
CA ARG A 4 30.64 -37.58 -1.17
C ARG A 4 29.31 -36.89 -1.50
N ALA A 5 28.37 -37.59 -2.11
CA ALA A 5 27.03 -37.06 -2.41
C ALA A 5 26.23 -36.76 -1.14
N MET A 6 26.35 -37.62 -0.13
CA MET A 6 25.64 -37.50 1.15
C MET A 6 26.13 -36.30 1.99
N LYS A 7 27.44 -36.01 1.97
CA LYS A 7 28.03 -34.83 2.65
C LYS A 7 27.75 -33.51 1.91
N LEU A 8 27.58 -33.55 0.60
CA LEU A 8 27.23 -32.38 -0.21
C LEU A 8 25.76 -32.00 -0.01
N CYS A 9 24.87 -32.98 0.07
CA CYS A 9 23.46 -32.78 0.43
C CYS A 9 23.32 -32.24 1.86
N GLN A 10 24.14 -32.71 2.81
CA GLN A 10 24.12 -32.25 4.21
C GLN A 10 24.62 -30.81 4.39
N LYS A 11 25.58 -30.34 3.56
CA LYS A 11 26.03 -28.94 3.57
C LYS A 11 25.05 -27.99 2.87
N ILE A 12 24.37 -28.46 1.83
CA ILE A 12 23.33 -27.68 1.13
C ILE A 12 22.06 -27.57 1.98
N PHE A 13 21.76 -28.57 2.80
CA PHE A 13 20.60 -28.57 3.70
C PHE A 13 20.72 -27.56 4.86
N CYS A 14 21.93 -27.29 5.37
CA CYS A 14 22.12 -26.32 6.45
C CYS A 14 22.21 -24.86 5.97
N LEU A 15 22.54 -24.60 4.69
CA LEU A 15 22.58 -23.24 4.16
C LEU A 15 21.24 -22.74 3.61
N GLY A 16 20.27 -23.63 3.38
CA GLY A 16 18.92 -23.28 2.92
C GLY A 16 17.93 -22.91 4.02
N LEU A 17 18.25 -23.19 5.29
CA LEU A 17 17.30 -23.05 6.40
C LEU A 17 17.21 -21.64 7.01
N THR A 18 18.09 -20.71 6.64
CA THR A 18 18.05 -19.33 7.14
C THR A 18 17.16 -18.39 6.33
N VAL A 19 16.59 -18.85 5.21
CA VAL A 19 15.81 -18.00 4.27
C VAL A 19 14.29 -18.05 4.51
N LEU A 20 13.85 -18.62 5.63
CA LEU A 20 12.45 -18.55 6.08
C LEU A 20 12.19 -17.26 6.88
N LEU A 21 12.61 -16.10 6.34
CA LEU A 21 12.06 -14.82 6.78
C LEU A 21 10.60 -14.79 6.31
N ALA A 22 9.71 -15.24 7.20
CA ALA A 22 8.28 -15.17 7.04
C ALA A 22 7.89 -13.72 6.72
N ALA A 23 7.60 -13.45 5.45
CA ALA A 23 7.00 -12.20 5.01
C ALA A 23 5.53 -12.21 5.44
N CYS A 24 5.29 -11.98 6.74
CA CYS A 24 3.95 -11.69 7.23
C CYS A 24 3.49 -10.37 6.59
N SER A 25 2.62 -10.47 5.57
CA SER A 25 1.83 -9.34 5.08
C SER A 25 0.78 -8.98 6.15
N GLY A 26 1.23 -8.34 7.22
CA GLY A 26 0.36 -7.82 8.28
C GLY A 26 -0.47 -6.65 7.79
N LYS A 27 -1.61 -6.40 8.48
CA LYS A 27 -2.34 -5.15 8.30
C LYS A 27 -1.40 -3.97 8.65
N PRO A 28 -1.37 -2.89 7.84
CA PRO A 28 -0.56 -1.72 8.14
C PRO A 28 -0.86 -1.13 9.52
N ASP A 29 0.21 -0.77 10.22
CA ASP A 29 0.19 -0.12 11.52
C ASP A 29 0.49 1.38 11.39
N ASP A 30 0.67 2.08 12.52
CA ASP A 30 0.98 3.51 12.52
C ASP A 30 2.42 3.83 12.07
N PHE A 31 3.34 2.85 12.03
CA PHE A 31 4.71 3.04 11.56
C PHE A 31 4.86 2.87 10.05
N SER A 32 3.92 2.14 9.43
CA SER A 32 3.85 1.91 7.99
C SER A 32 4.02 3.21 7.19
N SER A 33 4.73 3.11 6.07
CA SER A 33 4.98 4.23 5.15
C SER A 33 3.70 4.63 4.41
N GLY A 34 3.68 5.84 3.85
CA GLY A 34 2.56 6.30 3.02
C GLY A 34 2.31 5.44 1.79
N GLU A 35 3.38 4.90 1.19
CA GLU A 35 3.29 3.99 0.05
C GLU A 35 2.65 2.65 0.43
N GLU A 36 3.08 2.03 1.53
CA GLU A 36 2.51 0.77 2.02
C GLU A 36 1.02 0.94 2.35
N LEU A 37 0.67 2.01 3.06
CA LEU A 37 -0.71 2.35 3.38
C LEU A 37 -1.55 2.57 2.11
N TYR A 38 -1.01 3.30 1.11
CA TYR A 38 -1.69 3.53 -0.16
C TYR A 38 -1.88 2.23 -0.97
N ASN A 39 -0.84 1.40 -1.03
CA ASN A 39 -0.89 0.11 -1.72
C ASN A 39 -1.92 -0.82 -1.09
N TYR A 40 -2.00 -0.86 0.23
CA TYR A 40 -2.94 -1.69 0.97
C TYR A 40 -4.39 -1.20 0.84
N HIS A 41 -4.64 0.11 1.00
CA HIS A 41 -6.00 0.64 1.07
C HIS A 41 -6.55 1.19 -0.24
N CYS A 42 -5.71 1.71 -1.13
CA CYS A 42 -6.14 2.57 -2.25
C CYS A 42 -5.90 1.93 -3.62
N ALA A 43 -4.78 1.22 -3.79
CA ALA A 43 -4.33 0.77 -5.10
C ALA A 43 -5.30 -0.22 -5.80
N GLY A 44 -6.08 -0.99 -5.05
CA GLY A 44 -7.09 -1.90 -5.62
C GLY A 44 -8.13 -1.18 -6.50
N CYS A 45 -8.51 0.04 -6.10
CA CYS A 45 -9.44 0.88 -6.82
C CYS A 45 -8.71 1.91 -7.69
N HIS A 46 -7.75 2.63 -7.10
CA HIS A 46 -7.11 3.80 -7.71
C HIS A 46 -5.83 3.50 -8.51
N LYS A 47 -5.41 2.23 -8.58
CA LYS A 47 -4.11 1.75 -9.11
C LYS A 47 -2.92 2.29 -8.31
N LYS A 48 -1.80 1.56 -8.33
CA LYS A 48 -0.57 1.97 -7.62
C LYS A 48 -0.03 3.34 -8.05
N ASN A 49 -0.20 3.68 -9.32
CA ASN A 49 0.25 4.95 -9.89
C ASN A 49 -0.79 6.09 -9.81
N GLY A 50 -1.93 5.86 -9.14
CA GLY A 50 -2.98 6.85 -8.95
C GLY A 50 -3.78 7.24 -10.21
N ASP A 51 -3.72 6.48 -11.31
CA ASP A 51 -4.48 6.75 -12.54
C ASP A 51 -5.99 6.48 -12.41
N GLY A 52 -6.42 5.74 -11.38
CA GLY A 52 -7.80 5.31 -11.27
C GLY A 52 -8.23 4.34 -12.38
N LYS A 53 -9.53 4.08 -12.42
CA LYS A 53 -10.18 3.19 -13.39
C LYS A 53 -11.35 3.96 -14.01
N PHE A 54 -11.06 4.71 -15.08
CA PHE A 54 -12.02 5.61 -15.73
C PHE A 54 -13.34 4.92 -16.10
N LEU A 55 -13.27 3.74 -16.73
CA LEU A 55 -14.46 2.96 -17.11
C LEU A 55 -15.31 2.53 -15.90
N MET A 56 -14.69 2.38 -14.72
CA MET A 56 -15.38 2.07 -13.46
C MET A 56 -15.75 3.32 -12.66
N ARG A 57 -15.59 4.52 -13.24
CA ARG A 57 -15.81 5.82 -12.60
C ARG A 57 -14.97 6.06 -11.34
N ILE A 58 -13.79 5.42 -11.27
CA ILE A 58 -12.82 5.66 -10.19
C ILE A 58 -11.83 6.72 -10.67
N PRO A 59 -11.77 7.90 -10.04
CA PRO A 59 -10.96 9.02 -10.51
C PRO A 59 -9.46 8.77 -10.35
N ALA A 60 -8.68 9.48 -11.17
CA ALA A 60 -7.23 9.55 -11.03
C ALA A 60 -6.86 10.44 -9.84
N ASN A 61 -6.34 9.86 -8.76
CA ASN A 61 -6.00 10.62 -7.56
C ASN A 61 -4.88 11.63 -7.84
N LYS A 62 -3.94 11.33 -8.75
CA LYS A 62 -2.86 12.25 -9.10
C LYS A 62 -3.32 13.54 -9.79
N MET A 63 -4.55 13.57 -10.30
CA MET A 63 -5.18 14.76 -10.89
C MET A 63 -6.13 15.46 -9.91
N THR A 64 -6.10 15.10 -8.63
CA THR A 64 -6.97 15.72 -7.63
C THR A 64 -6.71 17.22 -7.52
N ARG A 65 -7.80 17.99 -7.43
CA ARG A 65 -7.81 19.42 -7.15
C ARG A 65 -8.12 19.73 -5.68
N MET A 66 -8.35 18.70 -4.86
CA MET A 66 -8.58 18.87 -3.42
C MET A 66 -7.27 19.24 -2.71
N SER A 67 -7.36 19.95 -1.59
CA SER A 67 -6.21 20.22 -0.74
C SER A 67 -5.75 18.95 0.00
N LYS A 68 -4.52 18.93 0.52
CA LYS A 68 -4.05 17.81 1.38
C LYS A 68 -4.97 17.58 2.58
N ALA A 69 -5.43 18.66 3.21
CA ALA A 69 -6.32 18.59 4.36
C ALA A 69 -7.67 17.95 4.00
N ASP A 70 -8.26 18.35 2.87
CA ASP A 70 -9.54 17.80 2.42
C ASP A 70 -9.42 16.32 2.04
N VAL A 71 -8.32 15.92 1.40
CA VAL A 71 -8.06 14.51 1.08
C VAL A 71 -7.88 13.69 2.36
N THR A 72 -7.12 14.20 3.33
CA THR A 72 -6.92 13.54 4.63
C THR A 72 -8.27 13.35 5.34
N SER A 73 -9.11 14.39 5.37
CA SER A 73 -10.44 14.33 5.97
C SER A 73 -11.36 13.36 5.21
N LEU A 74 -11.36 13.38 3.88
CA LEU A 74 -12.14 12.45 3.06
C LEU A 74 -11.77 10.99 3.36
N ILE A 75 -10.49 10.67 3.48
CA ILE A 75 -10.03 9.29 3.77
C ILE A 75 -10.52 8.84 5.15
N LYS A 76 -10.39 9.71 6.16
CA LYS A 76 -10.71 9.38 7.56
C LYS A 76 -12.21 9.38 7.84
N ASN A 77 -12.92 10.39 7.35
CA ASN A 77 -14.32 10.69 7.72
C ASN A 77 -15.31 10.40 6.60
N GLY A 78 -14.85 10.20 5.36
CA GLY A 78 -15.73 10.13 4.20
C GLY A 78 -16.27 11.51 3.83
N HIS A 79 -17.19 11.55 2.86
CA HIS A 79 -17.84 12.78 2.45
C HIS A 79 -19.20 12.48 1.80
N SER A 80 -20.25 13.20 2.19
CA SER A 80 -21.63 12.99 1.71
C SER A 80 -21.76 13.11 0.19
N LEU A 81 -21.07 14.08 -0.41
CA LEU A 81 -21.00 14.26 -1.87
C LEU A 81 -20.11 13.23 -2.61
N LYS A 82 -19.40 12.34 -1.89
CA LYS A 82 -18.56 11.29 -2.48
C LYS A 82 -18.91 9.91 -1.90
N PRO A 83 -20.18 9.48 -1.97
CA PRO A 83 -20.64 8.29 -1.26
C PRO A 83 -20.02 6.98 -1.79
N LYS A 84 -19.48 6.99 -3.03
CA LYS A 84 -18.78 5.83 -3.63
C LYS A 84 -17.36 5.65 -3.11
N MET A 85 -16.81 6.65 -2.43
CA MET A 85 -15.53 6.57 -1.73
C MET A 85 -15.80 6.73 -0.24
N SER A 86 -16.15 5.62 0.42
CA SER A 86 -16.38 5.59 1.86
C SER A 86 -15.10 5.89 2.64
N SER A 87 -15.26 6.29 3.90
CA SER A 87 -14.15 6.33 4.84
C SER A 87 -13.50 4.95 4.97
N ILE A 88 -12.22 4.94 5.33
CA ILE A 88 -11.51 3.72 5.68
C ILE A 88 -11.74 3.45 7.17
N GLU A 89 -12.40 2.34 7.49
CA GLU A 89 -12.61 1.94 8.86
C GLU A 89 -11.29 1.69 9.59
N GLY A 90 -11.18 2.18 10.82
CA GLY A 90 -10.02 1.96 11.68
C GLY A 90 -8.73 2.69 11.28
N ILE A 91 -8.75 3.57 10.27
CA ILE A 91 -7.57 4.37 9.92
C ILE A 91 -7.35 5.52 10.92
N SER A 92 -6.11 5.77 11.35
CA SER A 92 -5.78 6.95 12.16
C SER A 92 -5.62 8.20 11.28
N TYR A 93 -5.72 9.40 11.87
CA TYR A 93 -5.40 10.65 11.13
C TYR A 93 -3.94 10.68 10.66
N SER A 94 -3.03 10.08 11.43
CA SER A 94 -1.61 9.94 11.06
C SER A 94 -1.47 9.11 9.79
N GLN A 95 -2.10 7.94 9.73
CA GLN A 95 -2.12 7.08 8.55
C GLN A 95 -2.76 7.79 7.34
N ALA A 96 -3.91 8.43 7.52
CA ALA A 96 -4.57 9.17 6.44
C ALA A 96 -3.70 10.31 5.87
N ARG A 97 -2.95 11.01 6.74
CA ARG A 97 -1.98 12.02 6.32
C ARG A 97 -0.83 11.40 5.53
N LYS A 98 -0.25 10.29 6.00
CA LYS A 98 0.83 9.58 5.28
C LYS A 98 0.39 9.12 3.88
N ILE A 99 -0.83 8.58 3.74
CA ILE A 99 -1.42 8.24 2.44
C ILE A 99 -1.49 9.48 1.55
N THR A 100 -1.96 10.59 2.11
CA THR A 100 -2.10 11.87 1.39
C THR A 100 -0.74 12.40 0.95
N ASP A 101 0.29 12.32 1.80
CA ASP A 101 1.64 12.75 1.45
C ASP A 101 2.24 11.90 0.33
N HIS A 102 2.06 10.58 0.36
CA HIS A 102 2.45 9.71 -0.74
C HIS A 102 1.67 10.03 -2.02
N LEU A 103 0.36 10.29 -1.94
CA LEU A 103 -0.40 10.72 -3.11
C LEU A 103 0.19 11.97 -3.78
N TRP A 104 0.74 12.90 -2.98
CA TRP A 104 1.39 14.09 -3.52
C TRP A 104 2.70 13.80 -4.26
N THR A 105 3.40 12.71 -3.93
CA THR A 105 4.57 12.27 -4.71
C THR A 105 4.17 11.67 -6.06
N LEU A 106 2.91 11.23 -6.21
CA LEU A 106 2.34 10.72 -7.45
C LEU A 106 1.74 11.81 -8.35
N LYS A 107 1.57 13.05 -7.86
CA LYS A 107 1.00 14.14 -8.66
C LYS A 107 1.88 14.40 -9.88
N ARG A 108 1.25 14.51 -11.05
CA ARG A 108 1.92 15.09 -12.20
C ARG A 108 2.11 16.58 -11.95
N GLN A 109 3.31 17.07 -12.24
CA GLN A 109 3.52 18.50 -12.48
C GLN A 109 2.99 18.74 -13.88
N ASP A 110 1.91 19.52 -13.96
CA ASP A 110 1.42 20.05 -15.23
C ASP A 110 2.29 21.25 -15.65
#